data_AF-A0A9D4RXR5-F1
#
_entry.id   AF-A0A9D4RXR5-F1
#
_cell.length_a   1.000
_cell.length_b   1.000
_cell.length_c   1.000
_cell.angle_alpha   90.00
_cell.angle_beta   90.00
_cell.angle_gamma   90.00
#
_symmetry.space_group_name_H-M   'P 1'
#
loop_
_entity.id
_entity.type
_entity.pdbx_description
1 polymer ?
#
loop_
_entity_poly.entity_id
_entity_poly.type
_entity_poly.pdbx_seq_one_letter_code
_entity_poly.pdbx_strand_id
1 'polypeptide(L)'
;MCYFGVTELVREFDSFQKAALRRIPKGRLLLDKNAPYFRPLQASANTPAFIGEVALEVSRVRGETVEEVLEFTSANACILYQM
;
A
#
# COMPACT_ATOMS: atom_id res chain seq x y z
N MET A 1 -9.47 -16.91 4.15
CA MET A 1 -9.57 -15.77 3.21
C MET A 1 -8.22 -15.05 3.21
N CYS A 2 -7.64 -14.76 2.05
CA CYS A 2 -6.27 -14.20 1.93
C CYS A 2 -6.31 -12.69 1.66
N TYR A 3 -5.37 -11.91 2.20
CA TYR A 3 -5.13 -10.50 1.85
C TYR A 3 -3.75 -10.36 1.19
N PHE A 4 -3.59 -9.30 0.40
CA PHE A 4 -2.34 -8.97 -0.29
C PHE A 4 -1.80 -7.66 0.28
N GLY A 5 -0.64 -7.73 0.94
CA GLY A 5 0.09 -6.55 1.40
C GLY A 5 0.95 -5.97 0.29
N VAL A 6 0.90 -4.64 0.12
CA VAL A 6 1.74 -3.91 -0.82
C VAL A 6 2.60 -2.91 -0.05
N THR A 7 3.90 -2.94 -0.32
CA THR A 7 4.89 -2.06 0.29
C THR A 7 5.38 -0.99 -0.68
N GLU A 8 6.37 -0.19 -0.27
CA GLU A 8 6.99 0.79 -1.17
C GLU A 8 7.65 0.19 -2.41
N LEU A 9 7.87 -1.13 -2.45
CA LEU A 9 8.37 -1.86 -3.63
C LEU A 9 7.43 -1.75 -4.83
N VAL A 10 6.19 -1.29 -4.64
CA VAL A 10 5.28 -0.94 -5.74
C VAL A 10 5.91 0.01 -6.77
N ARG A 11 6.86 0.86 -6.36
CA ARG A 11 7.63 1.74 -7.26
C ARG A 11 8.45 0.96 -8.29
N GLU A 12 8.95 -0.21 -7.88
CA GLU A 12 9.79 -1.10 -8.69
C GLU A 12 8.98 -2.18 -9.42
N PHE A 13 7.65 -2.20 -9.28
CA PHE A 13 6.84 -3.23 -9.93
C PHE A 13 6.96 -3.18 -11.44
N ASP A 14 7.18 -4.35 -12.04
CA ASP A 14 7.10 -4.54 -13.48
C ASP A 14 5.65 -4.44 -13.99
N SER A 15 5.49 -4.59 -15.30
CA SER A 15 4.18 -4.49 -15.95
C SER A 15 3.18 -5.58 -15.49
N PHE A 16 3.66 -6.80 -15.21
CA PHE A 16 2.83 -7.90 -14.74
C PHE A 16 2.39 -7.70 -13.29
N GLN A 17 3.30 -7.25 -12.42
CA GLN A 17 3.01 -6.93 -11.03
C GLN A 17 2.03 -5.76 -10.92
N LYS A 18 2.19 -4.72 -11.75
CA LYS A 18 1.20 -3.62 -11.84
C LYS A 18 -0.16 -4.11 -12.34
N ALA A 19 -0.20 -5.02 -13.32
CA ALA A 19 -1.43 -5.63 -13.78
C ALA A 19 -2.10 -6.48 -12.69
N ALA A 20 -1.32 -7.22 -11.91
CA ALA A 20 -1.82 -7.97 -10.75
C ALA A 20 -2.39 -7.04 -9.68
N LEU A 21 -1.67 -5.97 -9.32
CA LEU A 21 -2.12 -4.97 -8.35
C LEU A 21 -3.47 -4.34 -8.72
N ARG A 22 -3.70 -4.04 -10.01
CA ARG A 22 -5.01 -3.55 -10.50
C ARG A 22 -6.14 -4.55 -10.32
N ARG A 23 -5.84 -5.86 -10.34
CA ARG A 23 -6.84 -6.93 -10.25
C ARG A 23 -7.13 -7.37 -8.82
N ILE A 24 -6.31 -6.98 -7.84
CA ILE A 24 -6.59 -7.27 -6.42
C ILE A 24 -7.94 -6.58 -6.07
N PRO A 25 -8.93 -7.33 -5.54
CA PRO A 25 -10.18 -6.73 -5.10
C PRO A 25 -9.94 -5.71 -3.98
N LYS A 26 -10.68 -4.60 -3.96
CA LYS A 26 -10.54 -3.55 -2.93
C LYS A 26 -10.55 -4.13 -1.52
N GLY A 27 -11.49 -5.03 -1.21
CA GLY A 27 -11.61 -5.71 0.10
C GLY A 27 -10.53 -6.73 0.45
N ARG A 28 -9.43 -6.80 -0.32
CA ARG A 28 -8.33 -7.76 -0.16
C ARG A 28 -6.94 -7.12 -0.20
N LEU A 29 -6.85 -5.80 -0.36
CA LEU A 29 -5.59 -5.07 -0.43
C LEU A 29 -5.26 -4.43 0.92
N LEU A 30 -4.00 -4.50 1.33
CA LEU A 30 -3.44 -3.85 2.51
C LEU A 30 -2.21 -3.04 2.12
N LEU A 31 -1.92 -1.97 2.86
CA LEU A 31 -0.67 -1.21 2.73
C LEU A 31 0.26 -1.57 3.89
N ASP A 32 1.56 -1.59 3.61
CA ASP A 32 2.59 -1.73 4.62
C ASP A 32 3.78 -0.82 4.28
N LYS A 33 4.26 -0.04 5.25
CA LYS A 33 5.40 0.86 5.02
C LYS A 33 6.74 0.13 5.09
N ASN A 34 6.79 -1.10 5.60
CA ASN A 34 7.99 -1.92 5.71
C ASN A 34 9.15 -1.18 6.42
N ALA A 35 8.81 -0.36 7.42
CA ALA A 35 9.79 0.30 8.27
C ALA A 35 10.57 -0.76 9.07
N PRO A 36 11.90 -0.60 9.24
CA PRO A 36 12.70 0.61 9.01
C PRO A 36 13.41 0.68 7.64
N TYR A 37 13.08 -0.21 6.69
CA TYR A 37 13.75 -0.27 5.39
C TYR A 37 13.35 0.89 4.48
N PHE A 38 14.07 1.13 3.38
CA PHE A 38 13.68 2.11 2.33
C PHE A 38 13.32 3.53 2.86
N ARG A 39 14.18 4.04 3.73
CA ARG A 39 14.13 5.40 4.29
C ARG A 39 14.03 6.46 3.16
N PRO A 40 13.06 7.39 3.22
CA PRO A 40 13.06 8.56 2.34
C PRO A 40 14.38 9.33 2.45
N LEU A 41 14.94 9.80 1.33
CA LEU A 41 16.28 10.41 1.29
C LEU A 41 16.49 11.53 2.32
N GLN A 42 15.45 12.33 2.58
CA GLN A 42 15.48 13.49 3.47
C GLN A 42 15.04 13.18 4.93
N ALA A 43 14.54 11.99 5.23
CA ALA A 43 14.05 11.63 6.56
C ALA A 43 15.17 10.98 7.40
N SER A 44 15.22 11.17 8.72
CA SER A 44 16.23 10.49 9.56
C SER A 44 16.02 8.97 9.69
N ALA A 45 14.78 8.50 9.55
CA ALA A 45 14.41 7.08 9.57
C ALA A 45 13.15 6.82 8.72
N ASN A 46 12.96 5.58 8.23
CA ASN A 46 11.64 5.15 7.75
C ASN A 46 10.75 4.86 8.95
N THR A 47 9.53 5.38 8.96
CA THR A 47 8.56 5.16 10.03
C THR A 47 7.18 4.87 9.44
N PRO A 48 6.28 4.22 10.20
CA PRO A 48 4.91 3.98 9.75
C PRO A 48 4.15 5.25 9.34
N ALA A 49 4.58 6.44 9.79
CA ALA A 49 3.94 7.71 9.45
C ALA A 49 3.96 8.02 7.94
N PHE A 50 4.88 7.42 7.18
CA PHE A 50 5.01 7.60 5.74
C PHE A 50 4.15 6.63 4.92
N ILE A 51 3.19 5.91 5.53
CA ILE A 51 2.30 4.98 4.81
C ILE A 51 1.54 5.66 3.64
N GLY A 52 1.28 6.97 3.73
CA GLY A 52 0.68 7.75 2.65
C GLY A 52 1.51 7.76 1.36
N GLU A 53 2.83 7.57 1.42
CA GLU A 53 3.66 7.43 0.22
C GLU A 53 3.36 6.12 -0.52
N VAL A 54 3.09 5.03 0.21
CA VAL A 54 2.70 3.75 -0.40
C VAL A 54 1.31 3.88 -1.01
N ALA A 55 0.38 4.54 -0.30
CA ALA A 55 -0.96 4.82 -0.82
C ALA A 55 -0.92 5.62 -2.13
N LEU A 56 -0.05 6.62 -2.22
CA LEU A 56 0.15 7.42 -3.43
C LEU A 56 0.61 6.59 -4.64
N GLU A 57 1.56 5.68 -4.45
CA GLU A 57 2.04 4.85 -5.55
C GLU A 57 1.02 3.78 -5.95
N VAL A 58 0.31 3.20 -4.98
CA VAL A 58 -0.78 2.25 -5.23
C VAL A 58 -1.92 2.93 -5.99
N SER A 59 -2.31 4.15 -5.60
CA SER A 59 -3.39 4.90 -6.23
C SER A 59 -3.08 5.21 -7.70
N ARG A 60 -1.83 5.58 -8.02
CA ARG A 60 -1.34 5.74 -9.40
C ARG A 60 -1.45 4.47 -10.23
N VAL A 61 -1.12 3.31 -9.66
CA VAL A 61 -1.23 2.03 -10.39
C VAL A 61 -2.69 1.64 -10.61
N ARG A 62 -3.56 1.88 -9.62
CA ARG A 62 -4.96 1.45 -9.63
C ARG A 62 -5.92 2.45 -10.30
N GLY A 63 -5.51 3.70 -10.50
CA GLY A 63 -6.38 4.75 -11.03
C GLY A 63 -7.46 5.18 -10.03
N GLU A 64 -7.14 5.14 -8.74
CA GLU A 64 -8.01 5.50 -7.61
C GLU A 64 -7.44 6.76 -6.93
N THR A 65 -8.19 7.41 -6.05
CA THR A 65 -7.62 8.52 -5.24
C THR A 65 -6.80 7.98 -4.06
N VAL A 66 -5.93 8.82 -3.49
CA VAL A 66 -5.15 8.43 -2.31
C VAL A 66 -6.08 8.18 -1.11
N GLU A 67 -7.10 9.01 -0.98
CA GLU A 67 -8.12 8.95 0.07
C GLU A 67 -8.91 7.65 -0.01
N GLU A 68 -9.37 7.25 -1.20
CA GLU A 68 -10.06 5.98 -1.41
C GLU A 68 -9.19 4.79 -1.01
N VAL A 69 -7.92 4.79 -1.44
CA VAL A 69 -6.96 3.73 -1.09
C VAL A 69 -6.76 3.63 0.40
N LEU A 70 -6.54 4.76 1.09
CA LEU A 70 -6.40 4.78 2.54
C LEU A 70 -7.66 4.28 3.25
N GLU A 71 -8.84 4.68 2.80
CA GLU A 71 -10.12 4.27 3.39
C GLU A 71 -10.32 2.76 3.33
N PHE A 72 -10.28 2.16 2.13
CA PHE A 72 -10.57 0.72 2.02
C PHE A 72 -9.45 -0.14 2.62
N THR A 73 -8.19 0.28 2.54
CA THR A 73 -7.08 -0.49 3.13
C THR A 73 -7.06 -0.41 4.66
N SER A 74 -7.48 0.71 5.25
CA SER A 74 -7.67 0.83 6.71
C SER A 74 -8.82 -0.04 7.18
N ALA A 75 -9.96 -0.01 6.48
CA ALA A 75 -11.10 -0.88 6.78
C ALA A 75 -10.72 -2.37 6.70
N ASN A 76 -9.94 -2.75 5.68
CA ASN A 76 -9.42 -4.10 5.53
C ASN A 76 -8.49 -4.50 6.69
N ALA A 77 -7.63 -3.60 7.15
CA ALA A 77 -6.73 -3.83 8.27
C ALA A 77 -7.50 -4.06 9.57
N CYS A 78 -8.51 -3.23 9.87
CA CYS A 78 -9.40 -3.43 11.02
C CYS A 78 -10.10 -4.79 10.97
N ILE A 79 -10.60 -5.20 9.79
CA ILE A 79 -11.24 -6.51 9.62
C ILE A 79 -10.24 -7.66 9.83
N LEU A 80 -9.05 -7.59 9.23
CA LEU A 80 -8.07 -8.67 9.32
C LEU A 80 -7.48 -8.80 10.73
N TYR A 81 -7.08 -7.67 11.32
CA TYR A 81 -6.36 -7.62 12.59
C TYR A 81 -7.27 -7.46 13.80
N GLN A 82 -8.59 -7.34 13.60
CA GLN A 82 -9.59 -7.18 14.66
C GLN A 82 -9.33 -5.95 15.53
N MET A 83 -9.11 -4.80 14.87
CA MET A 83 -8.87 -3.48 15.47
C MET A 83 -10.09 -2.58 15.42
#